data_AF-A0A0V0GP07-F1
#
_entry.id   AF-A0A0V0GP07-F1
#
_cell.length_a   1.000
_cell.length_b   1.000
_cell.length_c   1.000
_cell.angle_alpha   90.00
_cell.angle_beta   90.00
_cell.angle_gamma   90.00
#
_symmetry.space_group_name_H-M   'P 1'
#
loop_
_entity.id
_entity.type
_entity.pdbx_description
1 polymer ?
#
loop_
_entity_poly.entity_id
_entity_poly.type
_entity_poly.pdbx_seq_one_letter_code
_entity_poly.pdbx_strand_id
1 'polypeptide(L)'
;MSLVTNVPKEVYEVKWDLVIVDGPDGGKPESPGRMAAIYIAGVLARRSKNKNGTHVLVHDVDRMIEKWFSWEFLCDTNLVSSKGKFWDF
;
A
#
# COMPACT_ATOMS: atom_id res chain seq x y z
N MET A 1 0.93 19.57 1.91
CA MET A 1 1.14 18.22 1.34
C MET A 1 0.00 17.93 0.38
N SER A 2 0.27 17.91 -0.91
CA SER A 2 -0.70 17.39 -1.89
C SER A 2 -0.66 15.87 -1.78
N LEU A 3 -1.75 15.25 -1.31
CA LEU A 3 -1.97 13.83 -1.58
C LEU A 3 -1.95 13.69 -3.11
N VAL A 4 -1.18 12.75 -3.64
CA VAL A 4 -1.22 12.41 -5.07
C VAL A 4 -2.57 11.76 -5.35
N THR A 5 -3.62 12.58 -5.46
CA THR A 5 -5.01 12.14 -5.69
C THR A 5 -5.34 12.01 -7.17
N ASN A 6 -4.45 12.46 -8.06
CA ASN A 6 -4.60 12.32 -9.51
C ASN A 6 -4.09 10.96 -10.00
N VAL A 7 -4.64 9.87 -9.46
CA VAL A 7 -4.47 8.54 -10.04
C VAL A 7 -5.42 8.43 -11.25
N PRO A 8 -4.95 8.05 -12.44
CA PRO A 8 -5.80 7.88 -13.62
C PRO A 8 -6.96 6.91 -13.34
N LYS A 9 -8.14 7.18 -13.90
CA LYS A 9 -9.36 6.39 -13.65
C LYS A 9 -9.16 4.92 -14.03
N GLU A 10 -8.38 4.68 -15.06
CA GLU A 10 -8.05 3.38 -15.63
C GLU A 10 -7.41 2.46 -14.57
N VAL A 11 -6.64 3.01 -13.63
CA VAL A 11 -5.99 2.23 -12.55
C VAL A 11 -7.03 1.57 -11.65
N TYR A 12 -8.19 2.22 -11.42
CA TYR A 12 -9.29 1.66 -10.63
C TYR A 12 -10.14 0.64 -11.40
N GLU A 13 -10.01 0.60 -12.73
CA GLU A 13 -10.74 -0.33 -13.59
C GLU A 13 -10.00 -1.65 -13.81
N VAL A 14 -8.68 -1.64 -13.60
CA VAL A 14 -7.83 -2.84 -13.69
C VAL A 14 -8.17 -3.81 -12.55
N LYS A 15 -8.24 -5.11 -12.90
CA LYS A 15 -8.31 -6.22 -11.94
C LYS A 15 -6.90 -6.57 -11.48
N TRP A 16 -6.47 -5.95 -10.39
CA TRP A 16 -5.17 -6.24 -9.81
C TRP A 16 -5.20 -7.56 -9.04
N ASP A 17 -4.24 -8.44 -9.32
CA ASP A 17 -3.97 -9.58 -8.44
C ASP A 17 -3.05 -9.17 -7.27
N LEU A 18 -2.10 -8.27 -7.54
CA LEU A 18 -1.09 -7.79 -6.60
C LEU A 18 -0.78 -6.31 -6.84
N VAL A 19 -0.65 -5.54 -5.76
CA VAL A 19 -0.09 -4.18 -5.74
C VAL A 19 1.12 -4.18 -4.81
N ILE A 20 2.26 -3.67 -5.30
CA ILE A 20 3.49 -3.55 -4.51
C ILE A 20 3.74 -2.08 -4.19
N VAL A 21 3.88 -1.77 -2.90
CA VAL A 21 4.22 -0.44 -2.39
C VAL A 21 5.68 -0.42 -1.96
N ASP A 22 6.55 -0.02 -2.88
CA ASP A 22 8.01 0.03 -2.68
C ASP A 22 8.61 1.43 -2.91
N GLY A 23 7.85 2.36 -3.50
CA GLY A 23 8.30 3.74 -3.71
C GLY A 23 7.46 4.78 -2.96
N PRO A 24 7.94 6.03 -2.87
CA PRO A 24 9.25 6.52 -3.32
C PRO A 24 10.40 6.10 -2.39
N ASP A 25 11.64 6.38 -2.80
CA ASP A 25 12.83 6.05 -2.00
C ASP A 25 12.82 6.78 -0.64
N GLY A 26 13.14 6.01 0.39
CA GLY A 26 13.23 6.48 1.77
C GLY A 26 14.68 6.54 2.24
N GLY A 27 14.94 7.20 3.37
CA GLY A 27 16.25 7.09 4.03
C GLY A 27 16.79 8.39 4.61
N LYS A 28 16.22 9.54 4.24
CA LYS A 28 16.48 10.83 4.90
C LYS A 28 15.23 11.30 5.64
N PRO A 29 15.36 12.09 6.73
CA PRO A 29 14.20 12.63 7.44
C PRO A 29 13.23 13.40 6.54
N GLU A 30 13.74 14.02 5.48
CA GLU A 30 12.98 14.82 4.51
C GLU A 30 12.54 14.01 3.27
N SER A 31 12.95 12.75 3.15
CA SER A 31 12.52 11.90 2.04
C SER A 31 10.99 11.73 2.07
N PRO A 32 10.33 11.76 0.90
CA PRO A 32 8.90 11.45 0.83
C PRO A 32 8.66 10.02 1.34
N GLY A 33 7.62 9.82 2.13
CA GLY A 33 7.22 8.50 2.59
C GLY A 33 6.21 7.83 1.65
N ARG A 34 5.80 6.62 2.00
CA ARG A 34 4.91 5.77 1.18
C ARG A 34 3.42 5.90 1.51
N MET A 35 3.06 6.82 2.40
CA MET A 35 1.73 7.01 2.96
C MET A 35 0.62 7.09 1.90
N ALA A 36 0.82 7.92 0.86
CA ALA A 36 -0.17 8.07 -0.21
C ALA A 36 -0.30 6.78 -1.05
N ALA A 37 0.81 6.09 -1.31
CA ALA A 37 0.81 4.84 -2.05
C ALA A 37 0.12 3.72 -1.26
N ILE A 38 0.37 3.60 0.05
CA ILE A 38 -0.32 2.67 0.95
C ILE A 38 -1.84 2.95 0.94
N TYR A 39 -2.24 4.21 1.07
CA TYR A 39 -3.64 4.61 1.01
C TYR A 39 -4.31 4.19 -0.31
N ILE A 40 -3.69 4.51 -1.44
CA ILE A 40 -4.21 4.17 -2.77
C ILE A 40 -4.29 2.65 -2.94
N ALA A 41 -3.26 1.90 -2.53
CA ALA A 41 -3.26 0.44 -2.60
C ALA A 41 -4.42 -0.17 -1.79
N GLY A 42 -4.69 0.35 -0.58
CA GLY A 42 -5.85 -0.06 0.21
C GLY A 42 -7.18 0.27 -0.47
N VAL A 43 -7.28 1.41 -1.16
CA VAL A 43 -8.48 1.75 -1.97
C VAL A 43 -8.65 0.78 -3.13
N LEU A 44 -7.57 0.42 -3.84
CA LEU A 44 -7.59 -0.54 -4.94
C LEU A 44 -8.01 -1.93 -4.45
N ALA A 45 -7.44 -2.40 -3.34
CA ALA A 45 -7.79 -3.69 -2.76
C ALA A 45 -9.27 -3.75 -2.33
N ARG A 46 -9.78 -2.71 -1.67
CA ARG A 46 -11.21 -2.63 -1.28
C ARG A 46 -12.17 -2.54 -2.46
N ARG A 47 -11.77 -1.87 -3.55
CA ARG A 47 -12.57 -1.74 -4.77
C ARG A 47 -12.31 -2.87 -5.77
N SER A 48 -11.56 -3.88 -5.37
CA SER A 48 -11.12 -4.93 -6.27
C SER A 48 -12.32 -5.59 -6.96
N LYS A 49 -12.23 -5.65 -8.29
CA LYS A 49 -13.17 -6.40 -9.12
C LYS A 49 -12.74 -7.87 -9.27
N ASN A 50 -11.66 -8.27 -8.58
CA ASN A 50 -11.18 -9.65 -8.52
C ASN A 50 -11.93 -10.40 -7.40
N LYS A 51 -12.48 -11.57 -7.73
CA LYS A 51 -13.21 -12.39 -6.76
C LYS A 51 -12.31 -12.92 -5.64
N ASN A 52 -11.02 -13.08 -5.93
CA ASN A 52 -10.03 -13.57 -4.97
C ASN A 52 -9.38 -12.43 -4.16
N GLY A 53 -9.86 -11.19 -4.32
CA GLY A 53 -9.23 -10.02 -3.73
C GLY A 53 -7.98 -9.56 -4.49
N THR A 54 -7.25 -8.63 -3.89
CA THR A 54 -5.99 -8.09 -4.41
C THR A 54 -5.02 -8.04 -3.26
N HIS A 55 -3.87 -8.70 -3.42
CA HIS A 55 -2.79 -8.64 -2.44
C HIS A 55 -2.14 -7.26 -2.43
N VAL A 56 -1.79 -6.76 -1.25
CA VAL A 56 -1.01 -5.55 -1.09
C VAL A 56 0.29 -5.87 -0.34
N LEU A 57 1.40 -5.85 -1.07
CA LEU A 57 2.73 -6.03 -0.50
C LEU A 57 3.36 -4.68 -0.19
N VAL A 58 3.65 -4.41 1.08
CA VAL A 58 4.29 -3.16 1.51
C VAL A 58 5.72 -3.43 1.94
N HIS A 59 6.66 -2.65 1.42
CA HIS A 59 8.07 -2.66 1.83
C HIS A 59 8.38 -1.60 2.90
N ASP A 60 9.51 -1.77 3.60
CA ASP A 60 10.02 -0.90 4.67
C ASP A 60 9.04 -0.72 5.86
N VAL A 61 8.27 -1.75 6.18
CA VAL A 61 7.34 -1.76 7.35
C VAL A 61 8.07 -1.79 8.70
N ASP A 62 9.40 -1.87 8.70
CA ASP A 62 10.23 -1.62 9.88
C ASP A 62 10.28 -0.13 10.26
N ARG A 63 9.95 0.78 9.32
CA ARG A 63 9.78 2.20 9.60
C ARG A 63 8.43 2.46 10.25
N MET A 64 8.44 3.26 11.32
CA MET A 64 7.26 3.50 12.15
C MET A 64 6.06 4.03 11.36
N ILE A 65 6.27 4.98 10.45
CA ILE A 65 5.15 5.62 9.75
C ILE A 65 4.53 4.68 8.71
N GLU A 66 5.34 4.00 7.91
CA GLU A 66 4.88 2.98 6.97
C GLU A 66 4.10 1.88 7.69
N LYS A 67 4.63 1.38 8.82
CA LYS A 67 3.94 0.39 9.66
C LYS A 67 2.55 0.84 10.12
N TRP A 68 2.46 2.07 10.62
CA TRP A 68 1.20 2.65 11.10
C TRP A 68 0.20 2.84 9.96
N PHE A 69 0.64 3.36 8.81
CA PHE A 69 -0.22 3.52 7.65
C PHE A 69 -0.69 2.17 7.08
N SER A 70 0.16 1.14 7.10
CA SER A 70 -0.22 -0.21 6.71
C SER A 70 -1.34 -0.74 7.60
N TRP A 71 -1.22 -0.63 8.93
CA TRP A 71 -2.30 -1.06 9.83
C TRP A 71 -3.58 -0.25 9.65
N GLU A 72 -3.48 1.08 9.56
CA GLU A 72 -4.64 1.96 9.42
C GLU A 72 -5.42 1.70 8.13
N PHE A 73 -4.72 1.54 7.00
CA PHE A 73 -5.37 1.49 5.68
C PHE A 73 -5.53 0.09 5.10
N LEU A 74 -4.78 -0.90 5.57
CA LEU A 74 -4.87 -2.29 5.12
C LEU A 74 -5.48 -3.22 6.17
N CYS A 75 -5.56 -2.81 7.44
CA CYS A 75 -6.08 -3.56 8.59
C CYS A 75 -5.22 -4.78 8.95
N ASP A 76 -4.91 -4.93 10.23
CA ASP A 76 -4.13 -6.06 10.76
C ASP A 76 -4.83 -7.41 10.55
N THR A 77 -6.16 -7.44 10.56
CA THR A 77 -6.96 -8.65 10.27
C THR A 77 -6.80 -9.17 8.85
N ASN A 78 -6.32 -8.34 7.91
CA ASN A 78 -6.04 -8.76 6.54
C ASN A 78 -4.59 -9.24 6.35
N LEU A 79 -3.72 -9.11 7.36
CA LEU A 79 -2.32 -9.51 7.22
C LEU A 79 -2.20 -11.02 6.95
N VAL A 80 -1.81 -11.38 5.73
CA VAL A 80 -1.61 -12.76 5.28
C VAL A 80 -0.27 -13.29 5.75
N SER A 81 0.80 -12.51 5.57
CA SER A 81 2.14 -12.92 5.96
C SER A 81 3.09 -11.74 6.19
N SER A 82 4.18 -12.01 6.92
CA SER A 82 5.25 -11.06 7.20
C SER A 82 6.60 -11.75 7.00
N LYS A 83 7.49 -11.13 6.22
CA LYS A 83 8.85 -11.64 5.97
C LYS A 83 9.85 -10.48 5.86
N GLY A 84 10.72 -10.38 6.85
CA GLY A 84 11.72 -9.31 6.91
C GLY A 84 11.05 -7.93 6.95
N LYS A 85 11.33 -7.08 5.95
CA LYS A 85 10.75 -5.73 5.81
C LYS A 85 9.48 -5.69 4.96
N PHE A 86 8.96 -6.85 4.55
CA PHE A 86 7.78 -6.95 3.69
C PHE A 86 6.60 -7.54 4.46
N TRP A 87 5.44 -6.88 4.33
CA TRP A 87 4.15 -7.39 4.79
C TRP A 87 3.19 -7.54 3.62
N ASP A 88 2.48 -8.66 3.59
CA ASP A 88 1.46 -9.01 2.61
C ASP A 88 0.08 -9.00 3.29
N PHE A 89 -0.83 -8.21 2.72
CA PHE A 89 -2.21 -8.00 3.17
C PHE A 89 -3.20 -8.43 2.10
#